data_AF-A0A4U7D4K2-F1
#
_entry.id   AF-A0A4U7D4K2-F1
#
_cell.length_a   1.000
_cell.length_b   1.000
_cell.length_c   1.000
_cell.angle_alpha   90.00
_cell.angle_beta   90.00
_cell.angle_gamma   90.00
#
_symmetry.space_group_name_H-M   'P 1'
#
loop_
_entity.id
_entity.type
_entity.pdbx_description
1 polymer ?
#
loop_
_entity_poly.entity_id
_entity_poly.type
_entity_poly.pdbx_seq_one_letter_code
_entity_poly.pdbx_strand_id
1 'polypeptide(L)'
;NFVHVKDVARAYVRSAERLVEQLSNGETGAETYEIASNEDMSVMRVAEIVREVVREERGIEVNIELMENPRSAETMVEEFEVNISSASNFLGWGTEDGVEGAVRELLE
;
A
#
# COMPACT_ATOMS: atom_id res chain seq x y z
N ASN A 1 6.20 -3.84 1.32
CA ASN A 1 5.49 -2.64 0.82
C ASN A 1 3.98 -2.84 0.74
N PHE A 2 3.21 -1.87 1.26
CA PHE A 2 1.74 -1.90 1.36
C PHE A 2 1.14 -0.64 0.73
N VAL A 3 -0.12 -0.70 0.31
CA VAL A 3 -0.89 0.49 -0.11
C VAL A 3 -2.36 0.20 0.11
N HIS A 4 -3.10 1.17 0.65
CA HIS A 4 -4.52 0.98 0.91
C HIS A 4 -5.33 1.05 -0.39
N VAL A 5 -6.42 0.29 -0.48
CA VAL A 5 -7.25 0.24 -1.71
C VAL A 5 -7.87 1.60 -2.06
N LYS A 6 -8.19 2.43 -1.06
CA LYS A 6 -8.68 3.80 -1.28
C LYS A 6 -7.60 4.68 -1.92
N ASP A 7 -6.33 4.51 -1.53
CA ASP A 7 -5.20 5.21 -2.15
C ASP A 7 -4.98 4.79 -3.61
N VAL A 8 -5.14 3.49 -3.91
CA VAL A 8 -5.09 2.99 -5.29
C VAL A 8 -6.21 3.60 -6.13
N ALA A 9 -7.43 3.71 -5.58
CA ALA A 9 -8.54 4.35 -6.27
C ALA A 9 -8.27 5.84 -6.54
N ARG A 10 -7.67 6.57 -5.57
CA ARG A 10 -7.22 7.96 -5.77
C ARG A 10 -6.19 8.06 -6.91
N ALA A 11 -5.19 7.16 -6.96
CA ALA A 11 -4.20 7.13 -8.04
C ALA A 11 -4.83 6.92 -9.42
N TYR A 12 -5.85 6.05 -9.50
CA TYR A 12 -6.55 5.77 -10.75
C TYR A 12 -7.27 7.02 -11.28
N VAL A 13 -8.00 7.73 -10.41
CA VAL A 13 -8.69 8.98 -10.78
C VAL A 13 -7.69 10.03 -11.27
N ARG A 14 -6.59 10.25 -10.53
CA ARG A 14 -5.53 11.19 -10.94
C ARG A 14 -4.90 10.84 -12.29
N SER A 15 -4.64 9.55 -12.51
CA SER A 15 -4.13 9.05 -13.79
C SER A 15 -5.09 9.34 -14.94
N ALA A 16 -6.40 9.18 -14.71
CA ALA A 16 -7.41 9.49 -15.73
C ALA A 16 -7.51 10.99 -16.02
N GLU A 17 -7.47 11.85 -14.99
CA GLU A 17 -7.42 13.32 -15.15
C GLU A 17 -6.22 13.74 -16.00
N ARG A 18 -5.02 13.21 -15.68
CA ARG A 18 -3.80 13.43 -16.45
C ARG A 18 -3.96 12.99 -17.91
N LEU A 19 -4.50 11.80 -18.17
CA LEU A 19 -4.72 11.31 -19.54
C LEU A 19 -5.64 12.22 -20.37
N VAL A 20 -6.66 12.83 -19.74
CA VAL A 20 -7.54 13.79 -20.42
C VAL A 20 -6.78 15.06 -20.80
N GLU A 21 -5.92 15.58 -19.91
CA GLU A 21 -5.06 16.72 -20.21
C GLU A 21 -4.08 16.41 -21.35
N GLN A 22 -3.43 15.25 -21.30
CA GLN A 22 -2.53 14.78 -22.35
C GLN A 22 -3.21 14.74 -23.71
N LEU A 23 -4.40 14.13 -23.77
CA LEU A 23 -5.18 14.06 -25.00
C LEU A 23 -5.49 15.46 -25.55
N SER A 24 -5.81 16.43 -24.68
CA SER A 24 -6.08 17.81 -25.08
C SER A 24 -4.84 18.53 -25.65
N ASN A 25 -3.65 18.13 -25.21
CA ASN A 25 -2.37 18.62 -25.72
C ASN A 25 -1.86 17.85 -26.95
N GLY A 26 -2.61 16.83 -27.41
CA GLY A 26 -2.20 15.97 -28.52
C GLY A 26 -1.10 14.96 -28.13
N GLU A 27 -0.86 14.75 -26.83
CA GLU A 27 0.03 13.71 -26.32
C GLU A 27 -0.68 12.34 -26.43
N THR A 28 0.04 11.32 -26.88
CA THR A 28 -0.47 9.95 -27.02
C THR A 28 0.51 8.95 -26.44
N GLY A 29 0.00 7.89 -25.81
CA GLY A 29 0.82 6.83 -25.23
C GLY A 29 0.25 6.34 -23.92
N ALA A 30 1.02 5.50 -23.23
CA ALA A 30 0.75 5.10 -21.85
C ALA A 30 1.98 5.45 -21.01
N GLU A 31 1.73 5.96 -19.81
CA GLU A 31 2.74 6.19 -18.79
C GLU A 31 2.48 5.22 -17.63
N THR A 32 3.56 4.84 -16.96
CA THR A 32 3.51 3.99 -15.77
C THR A 32 3.94 4.82 -14.57
N TYR A 33 3.20 4.71 -13.49
CA TYR A 33 3.52 5.35 -12.21
C TYR A 33 3.52 4.29 -11.12
N GLU A 34 4.64 4.13 -10.44
CA GLU A 34 4.75 3.28 -9.26
C GLU A 34 3.96 3.89 -8.09
N ILE A 35 3.14 3.07 -7.46
CA ILE A 35 2.34 3.45 -6.28
C ILE A 35 2.62 2.49 -5.13
N ALA A 36 2.92 3.06 -3.97
CA ALA A 36 3.19 2.36 -2.72
C ALA A 36 3.03 3.35 -1.57
N SER A 37 2.89 2.84 -0.35
CA SER A 37 3.09 3.65 0.86
C SER A 37 4.58 3.69 1.23
N ASN A 38 4.91 4.52 2.23
CA ASN A 38 6.23 4.48 2.87
C ASN A 38 6.30 3.41 3.98
N GLU A 39 5.25 2.61 4.18
CA GLU A 39 5.22 1.52 5.15
C GLU A 39 5.86 0.28 4.54
N ASP A 40 7.19 0.21 4.63
CA ASP A 40 7.93 -1.00 4.29
C ASP A 40 8.11 -1.88 5.54
N MET A 41 7.14 -2.76 5.74
CA MET A 41 7.08 -3.63 6.92
C MET A 41 7.26 -5.09 6.55
N SER A 42 7.90 -5.85 7.45
CA SER A 42 7.92 -7.31 7.36
C SER A 42 6.53 -7.89 7.66
N VAL A 43 6.28 -9.11 7.19
CA VAL A 43 5.04 -9.85 7.50
C VAL A 43 4.86 -10.02 9.02
N MET A 44 5.96 -10.21 9.76
CA MET A 44 5.94 -10.26 11.23
C MET A 44 5.41 -8.96 11.82
N ARG A 45 5.89 -7.80 11.34
CA ARG A 45 5.46 -6.50 11.87
C ARG A 45 3.97 -6.25 11.61
N VAL A 46 3.45 -6.66 10.46
CA VAL A 46 2.00 -6.59 10.18
C VAL A 46 1.21 -7.49 11.11
N ALA A 47 1.67 -8.73 11.38
CA ALA A 47 1.01 -9.63 12.32
C ALA A 47 0.97 -9.06 13.75
N GLU A 48 2.04 -8.38 14.18
CA GLU A 48 2.09 -7.68 15.46
C GLU A 48 1.09 -6.53 15.54
N ILE A 49 1.00 -5.70 14.49
CA ILE A 49 -0.01 -4.61 14.41
C ILE A 49 -1.42 -5.20 14.57
N VAL A 50 -1.74 -6.28 13.85
CA VAL A 50 -3.06 -6.92 13.95
C VAL A 50 -3.32 -7.39 15.38
N ARG A 51 -2.37 -8.08 16.02
CA ARG A 51 -2.52 -8.52 17.41
C ARG A 51 -2.72 -7.35 18.37
N GLU A 52 -1.91 -6.30 18.23
CA GLU A 52 -1.96 -5.10 19.08
C GLU A 52 -3.33 -4.42 18.98
N VAL A 53 -3.80 -4.15 17.75
CA VAL A 53 -5.09 -3.51 17.52
C VAL A 53 -6.26 -4.40 17.96
N VAL A 54 -6.22 -5.72 17.71
CA VAL A 54 -7.27 -6.64 18.18
C VAL A 54 -7.36 -6.68 19.71
N ARG A 55 -6.22 -6.68 20.40
CA ARG A 55 -6.19 -6.62 21.86
C ARG A 55 -6.76 -5.30 22.38
N GLU A 56 -6.44 -4.19 21.76
CA GLU A 56 -6.90 -2.86 22.16
C GLU A 56 -8.40 -2.65 21.90
N GLU A 57 -8.87 -2.97 20.70
CA GLU A 57 -10.25 -2.70 20.27
C GLU A 57 -11.26 -3.74 20.77
N ARG A 58 -10.82 -5.01 20.91
CA ARG A 58 -11.71 -6.13 21.23
C ARG A 58 -11.34 -6.91 22.49
N GLY A 59 -10.19 -6.63 23.11
CA GLY A 59 -9.73 -7.34 24.33
C GLY A 59 -9.35 -8.79 24.08
N ILE A 60 -9.10 -9.19 22.83
CA ILE A 60 -8.77 -10.56 22.44
C ILE A 60 -7.26 -10.69 22.28
N GLU A 61 -6.67 -11.67 22.96
CA GLU A 61 -5.24 -12.00 22.78
C GLU A 61 -5.08 -13.01 21.63
N VAL A 62 -4.33 -12.64 20.59
CA VAL A 62 -4.11 -13.45 19.39
C VAL A 62 -2.67 -13.97 19.37
N ASN A 63 -2.50 -15.26 19.16
CA ASN A 63 -1.17 -15.87 19.00
C ASN A 63 -0.64 -15.64 17.58
N ILE A 64 0.67 -15.38 17.47
CA ILE A 64 1.37 -15.31 16.18
C ILE A 64 2.23 -16.56 16.05
N GLU A 65 2.02 -17.32 14.98
CA GLU A 65 2.77 -18.54 14.67
C GLU A 65 3.44 -18.41 13.30
N LEU A 66 4.73 -18.73 13.24
CA LEU A 66 5.48 -18.77 11.98
C LEU A 66 5.24 -20.11 11.30
N MET A 67 4.77 -20.06 10.05
CA MET A 67 4.55 -21.22 9.21
C MET A 67 5.69 -21.37 8.19
N GLU A 68 5.96 -22.61 7.77
CA GLU A 68 6.88 -22.87 6.66
C GLU A 68 6.34 -22.18 5.40
N ASN A 69 7.20 -21.41 4.73
CA ASN A 69 6.79 -20.65 3.55
C ASN A 69 6.46 -21.62 2.40
N PRO A 70 5.20 -21.66 1.91
CA PRO A 70 4.84 -22.55 0.81
C PRO A 70 5.46 -22.13 -0.53
N ARG A 71 6.05 -20.93 -0.62
CA ARG A 71 6.70 -20.40 -1.83
C ARG A 71 8.17 -20.82 -1.85
N SER A 72 8.50 -21.81 -2.68
CA SER A 72 9.86 -22.39 -2.75
C SER A 72 10.93 -21.51 -3.41
N ALA A 73 10.56 -20.38 -4.02
CA ALA A 73 11.46 -19.53 -4.83
C ALA A 73 11.28 -18.02 -4.55
N GLU A 74 10.72 -17.66 -3.39
CA GLU A 74 10.56 -16.26 -3.02
C GLU A 74 11.90 -15.63 -2.64
N THR A 75 12.16 -14.43 -3.17
CA THR A 75 13.33 -13.65 -2.79
C THR A 75 13.07 -13.00 -1.44
N MET A 76 13.82 -13.42 -0.42
CA MET A 76 13.79 -12.80 0.89
C MET A 76 14.66 -11.53 0.85
N VAL A 77 14.04 -10.36 0.96
CA VAL A 77 14.72 -9.06 1.07
C VAL A 77 14.36 -8.41 2.39
N GLU A 78 15.29 -7.66 2.97
CA GLU A 78 15.07 -6.91 4.22
C GLU A 78 14.25 -5.64 3.97
N GLU A 79 14.48 -4.99 2.83
CA GLU A 79 13.78 -3.78 2.38
C GLU A 79 13.34 -3.95 0.92
N PHE A 80 12.16 -3.44 0.61
CA PHE A 80 11.58 -3.40 -0.73
C PHE A 80 11.06 -1.99 -1.00
N GLU A 81 11.97 -1.02 -1.11
CA GLU A 81 11.62 0.36 -1.41
C GLU A 81 11.06 0.49 -2.84
N VAL A 82 9.97 1.25 -2.97
CA VAL A 82 9.35 1.58 -4.26
C VAL A 82 9.44 3.09 -4.45
N ASN A 83 10.06 3.52 -5.54
CA ASN A 83 10.20 4.94 -5.85
C ASN A 83 8.88 5.51 -6.38
N ILE A 84 8.14 6.22 -5.53
CA ILE A 84 6.84 6.84 -5.85
C ILE A 84 6.96 8.30 -6.34
N SER A 85 8.17 8.79 -6.61
CA SER A 85 8.39 10.21 -6.95
C SER A 85 7.63 10.62 -8.22
N SER A 86 7.51 9.75 -9.22
CA SER A 86 6.75 10.02 -10.43
C SER A 86 5.25 10.22 -10.13
N ALA A 87 4.65 9.36 -9.30
CA ALA A 87 3.26 9.50 -8.90
C ALA A 87 3.02 10.81 -8.12
N SER A 88 3.95 11.17 -7.23
CA SER A 88 3.86 12.45 -6.49
C SER A 88 4.00 13.66 -7.41
N ASN A 89 5.02 13.69 -8.27
CA ASN A 89 5.36 14.85 -9.10
C ASN A 89 4.38 15.08 -10.25
N PHE A 90 3.91 14.02 -10.91
CA PHE A 90 3.08 14.13 -12.11
C PHE A 90 1.59 13.96 -11.85
N LEU A 91 1.21 13.20 -10.83
CA LEU A 91 -0.20 12.97 -10.49
C LEU A 91 -0.65 13.74 -9.24
N GLY A 92 0.28 14.35 -8.49
CA GLY A 92 -0.03 14.92 -7.18
C GLY A 92 -0.56 13.87 -6.20
N TRP A 93 -0.13 12.62 -6.37
CA TRP A 93 -0.62 11.48 -5.58
C TRP A 93 0.25 11.21 -4.36
N GLY A 94 -0.39 10.82 -3.26
CA GLY A 94 0.24 10.36 -2.03
C GLY A 94 -0.71 9.44 -1.26
N THR A 95 -0.22 8.86 -0.17
CA THR A 95 -1.01 7.99 0.69
C THR A 95 -1.72 8.76 1.79
N GLU A 96 -2.96 8.40 2.06
CA GLU A 96 -3.77 8.95 3.16
C GLU A 96 -4.07 7.89 4.23
N ASP A 97 -4.14 6.62 3.85
CA ASP A 97 -4.47 5.51 4.76
C ASP A 97 -3.22 4.67 5.04
N GLY A 98 -3.01 4.29 6.31
CA GLY A 98 -1.93 3.41 6.75
C GLY A 98 -2.42 2.04 7.24
N VAL A 99 -1.51 1.08 7.37
CA VAL A 99 -1.82 -0.31 7.75
C VAL A 99 -2.55 -0.40 9.10
N GLU A 100 -2.04 0.28 10.13
CA GLU A 100 -2.68 0.25 11.47
C GLU A 100 -4.10 0.83 11.44
N GLY A 101 -4.27 1.98 10.76
CA GLY A 101 -5.58 2.62 10.60
C GLY A 101 -6.57 1.73 9.86
N ALA A 102 -6.12 1.07 8.79
CA ALA A 102 -6.93 0.12 8.03
C ALA A 102 -7.33 -1.10 8.86
N VAL A 103 -6.41 -1.66 9.66
CA VAL A 103 -6.72 -2.77 10.56
C VAL A 103 -7.77 -2.34 11.60
N ARG A 104 -7.64 -1.14 12.16
CA ARG A 104 -8.61 -0.60 13.12
C ARG A 104 -9.99 -0.43 12.48
N GLU A 105 -10.09 0.16 11.29
CA GLU A 105 -11.35 0.31 10.54
C GLU A 105 -12.01 -1.06 10.25
N LEU A 106 -11.23 -2.10 9.94
CA LEU A 106 -11.74 -3.45 9.70
C LEU A 106 -12.29 -4.14 10.95
N LEU A 107 -11.88 -3.69 12.14
CA LEU A 107 -12.34 -4.24 13.39
C LEU A 107 -13.55 -3.53 13.97
N GLU A 108 -14.05 -2.44 13.39
CA GLU A 108 -15.28 -1.76 13.83
C GLU A 108 -16.54 -2.54 13.45
#